data_AF-A0AAN1HY42-F1
#
_entry.id   AF-A0AAN1HY42-F1
#
_cell.length_a   1.000
_cell.length_b   1.000
_cell.length_c   1.000
_cell.angle_alpha   90.00
_cell.angle_beta   90.00
_cell.angle_gamma   90.00
#
_symmetry.space_group_name_H-M   'P 1'
#
loop_
_entity.id
_entity.type
_entity.pdbx_description
1 polymer ?
#
loop_
_entity_poly.entity_id
_entity_poly.type
_entity_poly.pdbx_seq_one_letter_code
_entity_poly.pdbx_strand_id
1 'polypeptide(L)'
;MDADGCNTRAEVLINEAIEPPAVSGRCTISGGIWHSYYDDTDVTGARSLDIGHMVPLAEAWDSRASAWSAQERQDYANYLADRCRRPHHPHTCPLKPVAA
;
A
#
# COMPACT_ATOMS: atom_id res chain seq x y z
N MET A 1 6.08 11.09 2.15
CA MET A 1 7.17 10.54 2.97
C MET A 1 6.97 11.06 4.36
N ASP A 2 6.52 10.19 5.23
CA ASP A 2 6.43 10.36 6.66
C ASP A 2 7.83 10.45 7.30
N ALA A 3 7.85 11.02 8.50
CA ALA A 3 9.04 11.53 9.17
C ALA A 3 9.88 10.44 9.90
N ASP A 4 9.53 9.16 9.75
CA ASP A 4 10.23 8.02 10.36
C ASP A 4 11.25 7.34 9.41
N GLY A 5 11.25 7.72 8.13
CA GLY A 5 12.27 7.33 7.16
C GLY A 5 11.95 6.10 6.33
N CYS A 6 10.74 5.54 6.44
CA CYS A 6 10.22 4.58 5.46
C CYS A 6 9.68 5.30 4.22
N ASN A 7 9.69 4.61 3.08
CA ASN A 7 8.94 5.06 1.93
C ASN A 7 7.55 4.41 1.93
N THR A 8 6.61 4.98 1.16
CA THR A 8 5.23 4.50 1.06
C THR A 8 5.12 3.01 0.79
N ARG A 9 6.04 2.44 -0.01
CA ARG A 9 6.07 1.01 -0.29
C ARG A 9 6.38 0.19 0.95
N ALA A 10 7.40 0.56 1.71
CA ALA A 10 7.78 -0.15 2.92
C ALA A 10 6.64 -0.14 3.94
N GLU A 11 5.96 1.00 4.10
CA GLU A 11 4.80 1.12 4.98
C GLU A 11 3.67 0.18 4.59
N VAL A 12 3.30 0.12 3.31
CA VAL A 12 2.25 -0.79 2.85
C VAL A 12 2.65 -2.25 3.07
N LEU A 13 3.90 -2.61 2.76
CA LEU A 13 4.42 -3.96 3.00
C LEU A 13 4.43 -4.35 4.49
N ILE A 14 4.69 -3.42 5.39
CA ILE A 14 4.64 -3.71 6.83
C ILE A 14 3.19 -3.89 7.30
N ASN A 15 2.27 -3.05 6.82
CA ASN A 15 0.89 -3.02 7.29
C ASN A 15 -0.02 -4.11 6.69
N GLU A 16 0.26 -4.54 5.46
CA GLU A 16 -0.59 -5.50 4.71
C GLU A 16 -0.05 -6.95 4.76
N ALA A 17 0.97 -7.21 5.57
CA ALA A 17 1.51 -8.55 5.73
C ALA A 17 0.58 -9.43 6.55
N ILE A 18 0.31 -10.64 6.07
CA ILE A 18 -0.33 -11.71 6.85
C ILE A 18 0.63 -12.14 7.97
N GLU A 19 1.88 -12.42 7.58
CA GLU A 19 2.98 -12.67 8.51
C GLU A 19 3.93 -11.47 8.50
N PRO A 20 4.11 -10.76 9.63
CA PRO A 20 4.93 -9.56 9.67
C PRO A 20 6.38 -9.82 9.24
N PRO A 21 6.95 -8.98 8.35
CA PRO A 21 8.36 -9.07 8.02
C PRO A 21 9.23 -8.48 9.14
N ALA A 22 10.51 -8.84 9.15
CA ALA A 22 11.51 -8.13 9.93
C ALA A 22 11.88 -6.81 9.24
N VAL A 23 11.93 -5.73 10.03
CA VAL A 23 12.29 -4.38 9.58
C VAL A 23 13.60 -3.95 10.24
N SER A 24 14.54 -3.43 9.46
CA SER A 24 15.85 -2.99 9.94
C SER A 24 16.33 -1.70 9.26
N GLY A 25 17.15 -0.91 9.97
CA GLY A 25 17.73 0.32 9.42
C GLY A 25 16.68 1.33 8.94
N ARG A 26 16.88 1.90 7.75
CA ARG A 26 15.88 2.74 7.05
C ARG A 26 14.87 1.88 6.29
N CYS A 27 14.18 1.00 7.00
CA CYS A 27 13.08 0.20 6.47
C CYS A 27 13.47 -0.83 5.40
N THR A 28 14.58 -1.52 5.64
CA THR A 28 14.90 -2.75 4.91
C THR A 28 14.01 -3.87 5.43
N ILE A 29 13.21 -4.44 4.53
CA ILE A 29 12.22 -5.48 4.81
C ILE A 29 12.80 -6.85 4.42
N SER A 30 12.65 -7.84 5.30
CA SER A 30 13.06 -9.23 5.06
C SER A 30 12.07 -10.23 5.68
N GLY A 31 11.87 -11.37 5.03
CA GLY A 31 10.82 -12.32 5.41
C GLY A 31 9.42 -11.81 5.08
N GLY A 32 8.42 -12.34 5.78
CA GLY A 32 7.00 -11.97 5.65
C GLY A 32 6.22 -12.73 4.58
N ILE A 33 4.90 -12.71 4.74
CA ILE A 33 3.92 -13.28 3.80
C ILE A 33 2.85 -12.24 3.53
N TRP A 34 2.49 -12.08 2.26
CA TRP A 34 1.44 -11.18 1.81
C TRP A 34 0.45 -11.92 0.93
N HIS A 35 -0.81 -11.53 0.98
CA HIS A 35 -1.80 -11.96 0.00
C HIS A 35 -1.75 -11.03 -1.21
N SER A 36 -1.52 -11.56 -2.41
CA SER A 36 -1.71 -10.82 -3.65
C SER A 36 -3.19 -10.79 -3.99
N TYR A 37 -3.81 -9.61 -3.87
CA TYR A 37 -5.27 -9.49 -3.96
C TYR A 37 -5.84 -9.86 -5.33
N TYR A 38 -5.15 -9.52 -6.42
CA TYR A 38 -5.65 -9.78 -7.78
C TYR A 38 -5.34 -11.20 -8.27
N ASP A 39 -4.29 -11.82 -7.72
CA ASP A 39 -3.85 -13.15 -8.12
C ASP A 39 -4.39 -14.25 -7.20
N ASP A 40 -5.06 -13.88 -6.10
CA ASP A 40 -5.60 -14.77 -5.07
C ASP A 40 -4.58 -15.80 -4.58
N THR A 41 -3.34 -15.35 -4.37
CA THR A 41 -2.22 -16.19 -3.95
C THR A 41 -1.39 -15.51 -2.88
N ASP A 42 -0.83 -16.31 -1.98
CA ASP A 42 0.14 -15.84 -1.01
C ASP A 42 1.54 -15.77 -1.64
N VAL A 43 2.23 -14.68 -1.34
CA VAL A 43 3.56 -14.36 -1.88
C VAL A 43 4.53 -14.17 -0.72
N THR A 44 5.66 -14.85 -0.80
CA THR A 44 6.79 -14.67 0.11
C THR A 44 7.85 -13.78 -0.52
N GLY A 45 8.40 -12.88 0.27
CA GLY A 45 9.49 -12.01 -0.16
C GLY A 45 9.02 -10.71 -0.79
N ALA A 46 9.27 -9.62 -0.09
CA ALA A 46 8.91 -8.24 -0.47
C ALA A 46 9.35 -7.77 -1.87
N ARG A 47 10.28 -8.47 -2.53
CA ARG A 47 10.75 -8.13 -3.89
C ARG A 47 9.83 -8.66 -4.99
N SER A 48 9.02 -9.68 -4.70
CA SER A 48 8.10 -10.31 -5.64
C SER A 48 6.73 -9.64 -5.66
N LEU A 49 6.62 -8.46 -5.04
CA LEU A 49 5.38 -7.72 -4.88
C LEU A 49 5.54 -6.33 -5.47
N ASP A 50 4.47 -5.78 -6.01
CA ASP A 50 4.29 -4.36 -6.27
C ASP A 50 3.19 -3.79 -5.38
N ILE A 51 3.17 -2.46 -5.26
CA ILE A 51 2.15 -1.74 -4.52
C ILE A 51 1.26 -1.03 -5.52
N GLY A 52 0.05 -1.56 -5.68
CA GLY A 52 -0.93 -1.06 -6.64
C GLY A 52 -2.10 -0.36 -5.96
N HIS A 53 -2.74 0.56 -6.69
CA HIS A 53 -4.02 1.14 -6.27
C HIS A 53 -5.17 0.16 -6.57
N MET A 54 -5.98 -0.14 -5.56
CA MET A 54 -7.18 -1.00 -5.67
C MET A 54 -8.23 -0.43 -6.64
N VAL A 55 -8.31 0.90 -6.70
CA VAL A 55 -9.03 1.64 -7.73
C VAL A 55 -7.96 2.32 -8.56
N PRO A 56 -7.74 1.92 -9.83
CA PRO A 56 -6.68 2.52 -10.61
C PRO A 56 -6.96 4.01 -10.85
N LEU A 57 -5.89 4.76 -11.09
CA LEU A 57 -5.95 6.23 -11.16
C LEU A 57 -6.88 6.74 -12.28
N ALA A 58 -7.05 5.97 -13.35
CA ALA A 58 -7.95 6.29 -14.45
C ALA A 58 -9.43 6.21 -14.00
N GLU A 59 -9.78 5.15 -13.28
CA GLU A 59 -11.12 4.94 -12.73
C GLU A 59 -11.44 6.00 -11.66
N ALA A 60 -10.45 6.39 -10.85
CA ALA A 60 -10.59 7.50 -9.92
C ALA A 60 -10.84 8.82 -10.67
N TRP A 61 -10.11 9.07 -11.76
CA TRP A 61 -10.26 10.26 -12.61
C TRP A 61 -11.66 10.38 -13.21
N ASP A 62 -12.15 9.29 -13.81
CA ASP A 62 -13.49 9.20 -14.40
C ASP A 62 -14.59 9.31 -13.33
N SER A 63 -14.29 8.88 -12.10
CA SER A 63 -15.15 9.01 -10.92
C SER A 63 -15.08 10.38 -10.23
N ARG A 64 -14.64 11.42 -10.96
CA ARG A 64 -14.56 12.84 -10.54
C ARG A 64 -13.27 13.28 -9.84
N ALA A 65 -12.24 12.44 -9.74
CA ALA A 65 -10.91 12.91 -9.33
C ALA A 65 -10.27 13.88 -10.35
N SER A 66 -10.84 13.97 -11.55
CA SER A 66 -10.58 15.04 -12.51
C SER A 66 -10.83 16.45 -11.94
N ALA A 67 -11.83 16.59 -11.06
CA ALA A 67 -12.18 17.87 -10.42
C ALA A 67 -11.37 18.16 -9.14
N TRP A 68 -10.56 17.21 -8.67
CA TRP A 68 -9.74 17.39 -7.48
C TRP A 68 -8.56 18.34 -7.75
N SER A 69 -8.15 19.04 -6.70
CA SER A 69 -6.91 19.79 -6.67
C SER A 69 -5.70 18.86 -6.87
N ALA A 70 -4.57 19.44 -7.27
CA ALA A 70 -3.31 18.68 -7.38
C ALA A 70 -2.92 18.04 -6.04
N GLN A 71 -3.18 18.72 -4.92
CA GLN A 71 -2.91 18.20 -3.59
C GLN A 71 -3.77 16.99 -3.26
N GLU A 72 -5.08 17.04 -3.52
CA GLU A 72 -5.99 15.90 -3.28
C GLU A 72 -5.62 14.66 -4.12
N ARG A 73 -5.22 14.86 -5.38
CA ARG A 73 -4.72 13.74 -6.22
C ARG A 73 -3.40 13.19 -5.70
N GLN A 74 -2.51 14.06 -5.22
CA GLN A 74 -1.25 13.63 -4.63
C GLN A 74 -1.46 12.91 -3.30
N ASP A 75 -2.43 13.35 -2.49
CA ASP A 75 -2.81 12.71 -1.24
C ASP A 75 -3.46 11.35 -1.49
N TYR A 76 -4.25 11.20 -2.56
CA TYR A 76 -4.80 9.90 -2.98
C TYR A 76 -3.70 8.96 -3.51
N ALA A 77 -2.81 9.47 -4.37
CA ALA A 77 -1.70 8.70 -4.92
C ALA A 77 -0.73 8.23 -3.83
N ASN A 78 -0.55 9.04 -2.78
CA ASN A 78 0.34 8.76 -1.65
C ASN A 78 -0.44 8.45 -0.37
N TYR A 79 -1.71 8.04 -0.44
CA TYR A 79 -2.52 7.80 0.76
C TYR A 79 -1.90 6.63 1.54
N LEU A 80 -1.23 6.98 2.63
CA LEU A 80 -0.42 6.07 3.44
C LEU A 80 -1.31 5.11 4.25
N ALA A 81 -0.78 3.92 4.48
CA ALA A 81 -1.42 2.83 5.21
C ALA A 81 -1.54 3.07 6.73
N ASP A 82 -0.90 4.11 7.26
CA ASP A 82 -1.00 4.53 8.67
C ASP A 82 -2.45 4.84 9.10
N ARG A 83 -3.30 5.29 8.16
CA ARG A 83 -4.74 5.48 8.38
C ARG A 83 -5.56 4.17 8.31
N CYS A 84 -4.98 3.08 7.82
CA CYS A 84 -5.63 1.77 7.70
C CYS A 84 -5.60 0.96 9.01
N ARG A 85 -4.90 1.46 10.03
CA ARG A 85 -4.89 0.85 11.37
C ARG A 85 -6.18 1.11 12.17
N ARG A 86 -7.22 1.71 11.56
CA ARG A 86 -8.49 1.98 12.24
C ARG A 86 -9.30 0.68 12.36
N PRO A 87 -9.73 0.26 13.58
CA PRO A 87 -10.46 -0.99 13.81
C PRO A 87 -11.74 -1.17 12.99
N HIS A 88 -12.28 -0.10 12.44
CA HIS A 88 -13.57 -0.10 11.75
C HIS A 88 -13.46 -0.13 10.23
N HIS A 89 -12.27 -0.04 9.62
CA HIS A 89 -12.11 0.06 8.16
C HIS A 89 -10.93 -0.80 7.62
N PRO A 90 -10.92 -2.12 7.86
CA PRO A 90 -9.82 -3.00 7.44
C PRO A 90 -9.67 -3.16 5.92
N HIS A 91 -10.69 -2.80 5.13
CA HIS A 91 -10.74 -3.00 3.67
C HIS A 91 -10.58 -1.72 2.84
N THR A 92 -10.35 -0.56 3.45
CA THR A 92 -10.30 0.71 2.72
C THR A 92 -8.89 1.22 2.45
N CYS A 93 -7.87 0.38 2.62
CA CYS A 93 -6.51 0.75 2.22
C CYS A 93 -6.45 0.79 0.68
N PRO A 94 -6.26 1.98 0.08
CA PRO A 94 -6.30 2.12 -1.38
C PRO A 94 -5.09 1.47 -2.04
N LEU A 95 -4.00 1.26 -1.30
CA LEU A 95 -2.79 0.59 -1.76
C LEU A 95 -2.76 -0.85 -1.23
N LYS A 96 -2.54 -1.82 -2.11
CA LYS A 96 -2.41 -3.24 -1.76
C LYS A 96 -1.18 -3.89 -2.41
N PRO A 97 -0.57 -4.90 -1.75
CA PRO A 97 0.40 -5.77 -2.39
C PRO A 97 -0.25 -6.55 -3.54
N VAL A 98 0.44 -6.58 -4.68
CA VAL A 98 0.09 -7.36 -5.87
C VAL A 98 1.35 -8.10 -6.30
N ALA A 99 1.26 -9.29 -6.90
CA ALA A 99 2.46 -9.95 -7.44
C ALA A 99 3.07 -9.08 -8.56
N ALA A 100 4.41 -8.99 -8.57
CA ALA A 100 5.18 -8.24 -9.58
C ALA A 100 5.49 -9.10 -10.83
#